data_AF-A0A0J0Y426-F1
#
_entry.id   AF-A0A0J0Y426-F1
#
_cell.length_a   1.000
_cell.length_b   1.000
_cell.length_c   1.000
_cell.angle_alpha   90.00
_cell.angle_beta   90.00
_cell.angle_gamma   90.00
#
_symmetry.space_group_name_H-M   'P 1'
#
loop_
_entity.id
_entity.type
_entity.pdbx_description
1 polymer ?
#
loop_
_entity_poly.entity_id
_entity_poly.type
_entity_poly.pdbx_seq_one_letter_code
_entity_poly.pdbx_strand_id
1 'polypeptide(L)'
;MKFFKQAIVFVVLLGVAVTACNRDNKAEGDKTNVKMVKGLYTFGPEMKSFTLCEDGREYWVTDSIKNLELQYNNLGFEKPYEPVYVELEGYFTKSDTATVSQDFDSTLVVTKVVKISKEIPDGSCSQ
;
A
#
# COMPACT_ATOMS: atom_id res chain seq x y z
N MET A 1 -28.26 -42.41 51.51
CA MET A 1 -27.06 -42.52 50.64
C MET A 1 -27.43 -43.27 49.36
N LYS A 2 -27.59 -42.61 48.19
CA LYS A 2 -27.49 -43.24 46.85
C LYS A 2 -27.73 -42.33 45.61
N PHE A 3 -27.45 -41.03 45.64
CA PHE A 3 -27.69 -40.17 44.46
C PHE A 3 -26.49 -39.37 43.95
N PHE A 4 -25.27 -39.63 44.44
CA PHE A 4 -24.08 -38.82 44.14
C PHE A 4 -23.10 -39.43 43.12
N LYS A 5 -23.48 -40.47 42.36
CA LYS A 5 -22.51 -41.19 41.50
C LYS A 5 -22.80 -41.17 40.00
N GLN A 6 -23.81 -40.45 39.52
CA GLN A 6 -24.22 -40.55 38.11
C GLN A 6 -24.15 -39.23 37.32
N ALA A 7 -23.46 -38.21 37.84
CA ALA A 7 -23.35 -36.90 37.19
C ALA A 7 -21.97 -36.62 36.55
N ILE A 8 -21.02 -37.56 36.58
CA ILE A 8 -19.63 -37.30 36.16
C ILE A 8 -19.32 -37.80 34.74
N VAL A 9 -20.17 -38.63 34.12
CA VAL A 9 -19.83 -39.29 32.84
C VAL A 9 -20.15 -38.43 31.60
N PHE A 10 -20.97 -37.37 31.71
CA PHE A 10 -21.41 -36.60 30.54
C PHE A 10 -20.55 -35.38 30.16
N VAL A 11 -19.51 -35.05 30.93
CA VAL A 11 -18.76 -33.80 30.74
C VAL A 11 -17.57 -33.94 29.76
N VAL A 12 -17.13 -35.15 29.43
CA VAL A 12 -15.84 -35.36 28.73
C VAL A 12 -15.98 -35.51 27.20
N LEU A 13 -17.17 -35.71 26.64
CA LEU A 13 -17.34 -36.03 25.19
C LEU A 13 -17.78 -34.86 24.29
N LEU A 14 -18.02 -33.67 24.84
CA LEU A 14 -18.44 -32.48 24.07
C LEU A 14 -17.35 -31.41 23.91
N GLY A 15 -16.11 -31.70 24.33
CA GLY A 15 -15.01 -30.73 24.37
C GLY A 15 -14.16 -30.61 23.09
N VAL A 16 -14.39 -31.41 22.04
CA VAL A 16 -13.46 -31.50 20.87
C VAL A 16 -14.07 -30.90 19.58
N ALA A 17 -15.23 -30.25 19.65
CA ALA A 17 -15.93 -29.77 18.44
C ALA A 17 -15.80 -28.26 18.13
N VAL A 18 -14.96 -27.49 18.85
CA VAL A 18 -14.87 -26.03 18.64
C VAL A 18 -13.45 -25.48 18.71
N THR A 19 -12.54 -25.98 17.87
CA THR A 19 -11.25 -25.30 17.61
C THR A 19 -10.84 -25.30 16.14
N ALA A 20 -11.82 -25.39 15.23
CA ALA A 20 -11.58 -25.31 13.80
C ALA A 20 -12.48 -24.25 13.14
N CYS A 21 -12.42 -23.01 13.62
CA CYS A 21 -12.84 -21.81 12.86
C CYS A 21 -12.46 -20.57 13.68
N ASN A 22 -11.23 -20.12 13.53
CA ASN A 22 -10.90 -18.69 13.41
C ASN A 22 -9.46 -18.60 12.88
N ARG A 23 -9.29 -19.03 11.63
CA ARG A 23 -8.27 -18.40 10.79
C ARG A 23 -8.85 -17.03 10.48
N ASP A 24 -8.63 -16.10 11.40
CA ASP A 24 -8.74 -14.68 11.11
C ASP A 24 -7.88 -14.44 9.87
N ASN A 25 -8.55 -14.20 8.74
CA ASN A 25 -7.91 -13.72 7.54
C ASN A 25 -7.46 -12.29 7.81
N LYS A 26 -6.43 -12.10 8.64
CA LYS A 26 -5.70 -10.84 8.72
C LYS A 26 -4.75 -10.75 7.53
N ALA A 27 -5.35 -10.59 6.35
CA ALA A 27 -4.77 -9.77 5.30
C ALA A 27 -5.36 -8.35 5.43
N GLU A 28 -5.38 -7.81 6.65
CA GLU A 28 -5.57 -6.38 6.88
C GLU A 28 -4.19 -5.73 6.70
N GLY A 29 -3.74 -5.68 5.44
CA GLY A 29 -2.67 -4.77 5.06
C GLY A 29 -3.18 -3.35 5.23
N ASP A 30 -2.88 -2.75 6.38
CA ASP A 30 -2.58 -1.33 6.59
C ASP A 30 -3.47 -0.27 5.89
N LYS A 31 -4.77 -0.56 5.66
CA LYS A 31 -5.74 0.45 5.15
C LYS A 31 -5.99 1.59 6.14
N THR A 32 -5.46 1.49 7.36
CA THR A 32 -5.63 2.47 8.44
C THR A 32 -4.69 3.68 8.35
N ASN A 33 -3.71 3.69 7.43
CA ASN A 33 -2.76 4.81 7.27
C ASN A 33 -2.76 5.45 5.87
N VAL A 34 -3.91 5.45 5.19
CA VAL A 34 -4.02 6.17 3.90
C VAL A 34 -3.85 7.68 4.16
N LYS A 35 -2.90 8.29 3.45
CA LYS A 35 -2.57 9.71 3.48
C LYS A 35 -2.68 10.29 2.08
N MET A 36 -3.07 11.56 2.01
CA MET A 36 -2.94 12.35 0.80
C MET A 36 -1.51 12.91 0.73
N VAL A 37 -0.83 12.69 -0.38
CA VAL A 37 0.54 13.15 -0.62
C VAL A 37 0.64 13.88 -1.96
N LYS A 38 1.57 14.83 -2.03
CA LYS A 38 1.85 15.64 -3.22
C LYS A 38 3.31 15.50 -3.57
N GLY A 39 3.59 15.30 -4.85
CA GLY A 39 4.93 14.94 -5.28
C GLY A 39 5.11 14.94 -6.78
N LEU A 40 6.34 14.63 -7.17
CA LEU A 40 6.71 14.34 -8.54
C LEU A 40 6.71 12.84 -8.73
N TYR A 41 5.92 12.36 -9.69
CA TYR A 41 5.89 10.96 -10.08
C TYR A 41 6.65 10.78 -11.39
N THR A 42 7.53 9.78 -11.40
CA THR A 42 8.35 9.45 -12.55
C THR A 42 8.13 7.98 -12.90
N PHE A 43 7.80 7.72 -14.17
CA PHE A 43 7.53 6.38 -14.65
C PHE A 43 8.38 6.04 -15.88
N GLY A 44 8.99 4.86 -15.84
CA GLY A 44 9.57 4.23 -17.02
C GLY A 44 9.76 2.72 -16.85
N PRO A 45 10.35 2.06 -17.86
CA PRO A 45 10.42 0.60 -17.94
C PRO A 45 11.07 -0.08 -16.73
N GLU A 46 12.06 0.57 -16.13
CA GLU A 46 12.89 -0.01 -15.06
C GLU A 46 12.57 0.58 -13.67
N MET A 47 11.85 1.70 -13.60
CA MET A 47 11.66 2.44 -12.36
C MET A 47 10.32 3.18 -12.29
N LYS A 48 9.71 3.11 -11.10
CA LYS A 48 8.53 3.90 -10.71
C LYS A 48 8.86 4.59 -9.40
N SER A 49 9.11 5.88 -9.43
CA SER A 49 9.50 6.65 -8.25
C SER A 49 8.55 7.80 -7.99
N PHE A 50 8.48 8.19 -6.72
CA PHE A 50 7.73 9.34 -6.24
C PHE A 50 8.59 10.17 -5.31
N THR A 51 8.79 11.43 -5.64
CA THR A 51 9.52 12.40 -4.84
C THR A 51 8.51 13.27 -4.09
N LEU A 52 8.54 13.26 -2.75
CA LEU A 52 7.68 14.10 -1.93
C LEU A 52 8.04 15.58 -2.10
N CYS A 53 7.05 16.43 -2.33
CA CYS A 53 7.31 17.87 -2.41
C CYS A 53 7.63 18.51 -1.05
N GLU A 54 7.31 17.87 0.08
CA GLU A 54 7.53 18.48 1.40
C GLU A 54 8.99 18.43 1.85
N ASP A 55 9.68 17.34 1.53
CA ASP A 55 11.02 17.04 2.05
C ASP A 55 11.99 16.48 0.99
N GLY A 56 11.54 16.33 -0.26
CA GLY A 56 12.35 15.81 -1.35
C GLY A 56 12.68 14.32 -1.25
N ARG A 57 12.11 13.59 -0.29
CA ARG A 57 12.38 12.16 -0.16
C ARG A 57 11.75 11.38 -1.30
N GLU A 58 12.50 10.40 -1.78
CA GLU A 58 12.08 9.53 -2.87
C GLU A 58 11.63 8.16 -2.36
N TYR A 59 10.63 7.62 -3.03
CA TYR A 59 9.98 6.35 -2.68
C TYR A 59 9.72 5.53 -3.92
N TRP A 60 9.78 4.21 -3.78
CA TRP A 60 9.21 3.31 -4.79
C TRP A 60 7.70 3.49 -4.89
N VAL A 61 7.14 3.26 -6.07
CA VAL A 61 5.68 3.36 -6.27
C VAL A 61 5.10 2.02 -6.69
N THR A 62 4.06 1.61 -5.98
CA THR A 62 3.18 0.50 -6.38
C THR A 62 1.81 1.05 -6.72
N ASP A 63 1.43 1.00 -8.01
CA ASP A 63 0.10 1.37 -8.49
C ASP A 63 -0.90 0.23 -8.26
N SER A 64 -1.54 0.20 -7.08
CA SER A 64 -2.51 -0.86 -6.74
C SER A 64 -3.80 -0.76 -7.56
N ILE A 65 -4.08 0.40 -8.16
CA ILE A 65 -5.30 0.66 -8.94
C ILE A 65 -5.08 0.58 -10.45
N LYS A 66 -3.83 0.41 -10.91
CA LYS A 66 -3.43 0.34 -12.33
C LYS A 66 -3.89 1.53 -13.18
N ASN A 67 -4.15 2.67 -12.54
CA ASN A 67 -4.70 3.86 -13.16
C ASN A 67 -3.71 5.04 -13.12
N LEU A 68 -2.72 5.01 -12.24
CA LEU A 68 -1.67 6.03 -12.22
C LEU A 68 -0.77 5.89 -13.45
N GLU A 69 -0.32 4.67 -13.74
CA GLU A 69 0.51 4.39 -14.92
C GLU A 69 -0.24 4.68 -16.22
N LEU A 70 -1.52 4.31 -16.28
CA LEU A 70 -2.37 4.58 -17.44
C LEU A 70 -2.52 6.09 -17.69
N GLN A 71 -2.83 6.86 -16.64
CA GLN A 71 -2.96 8.30 -16.77
C GLN A 71 -1.65 8.98 -17.14
N TYR A 72 -0.52 8.53 -16.58
CA TYR A 72 0.80 9.02 -16.96
C TYR A 72 1.07 8.78 -18.45
N ASN A 73 0.83 7.56 -18.96
CA ASN A 73 1.04 7.24 -20.36
C ASN A 73 0.14 8.07 -21.30
N ASN A 74 -1.10 8.35 -20.88
CA ASN A 74 -2.04 9.18 -21.64
C ASN A 74 -1.62 10.65 -21.75
N LEU A 75 -0.63 11.10 -20.97
CA LEU A 75 -0.05 12.42 -21.15
C LEU A 75 0.79 12.51 -22.44
N GLY A 76 1.24 11.39 -23.01
CA GLY A 76 1.94 11.39 -24.30
C GLY A 76 3.32 12.05 -24.23
N PHE A 77 4.18 11.57 -23.34
CA PHE A 77 5.58 11.99 -23.30
C PHE A 77 6.38 11.39 -24.44
N GLU A 78 7.28 12.19 -25.04
CA GLU A 78 8.20 11.70 -26.08
C GLU A 78 9.33 10.84 -25.49
N LYS A 79 9.68 11.07 -24.22
CA LYS A 79 10.73 10.36 -23.49
C LYS A 79 10.16 9.73 -22.21
N PRO A 80 10.60 8.52 -21.82
CA PRO A 80 10.29 7.99 -20.51
C PRO A 80 10.95 8.84 -19.42
N TYR A 81 10.47 8.69 -18.17
CA TYR A 81 11.05 9.33 -16.99
C TYR A 81 10.89 10.86 -16.89
N GLU A 82 9.94 11.45 -17.60
CA GLU A 82 9.57 12.86 -17.39
C GLU A 82 8.75 13.02 -16.10
N PRO A 83 9.22 13.79 -15.10
CA PRO A 83 8.52 13.92 -13.84
C PRO A 83 7.21 14.70 -14.03
N VAL A 84 6.14 14.22 -13.40
CA VAL A 84 4.83 14.89 -13.40
C VAL A 84 4.37 15.19 -12.01
N TYR A 85 3.69 16.33 -11.84
CA TYR A 85 3.05 16.63 -10.57
C TYR A 85 1.84 15.71 -10.37
N VAL A 86 1.76 15.08 -9.20
CA VAL A 86 0.63 14.26 -8.80
C VAL A 86 0.16 14.56 -7.39
N GLU A 87 -1.14 14.37 -7.18
CA GLU A 87 -1.76 14.29 -5.86
C GLU A 87 -2.35 12.89 -5.72
N LEU A 88 -1.87 12.14 -4.74
CA LEU A 88 -2.17 10.72 -4.56
C LEU A 88 -2.72 10.47 -3.17
N GLU A 89 -3.62 9.49 -3.05
CA GLU A 89 -3.92 8.87 -1.75
C GLU A 89 -3.27 7.49 -1.70
N GLY A 90 -2.53 7.22 -0.64
CA GLY A 90 -1.80 5.98 -0.47
C GLY A 90 -1.21 5.83 0.91
N TYR A 91 -0.52 4.73 1.14
CA TYR A 91 0.18 4.47 2.40
C TYR A 91 1.61 4.02 2.13
N PHE A 92 2.51 4.31 3.06
CA PHE A 92 3.91 3.90 2.96
C PHE A 92 4.10 2.55 3.63
N THR A 93 4.73 1.63 2.93
CA THR A 93 5.22 0.36 3.49
C THR A 93 6.74 0.36 3.41
N LYS A 94 7.39 -0.41 4.29
CA LYS A 94 8.82 -0.71 4.12
C LYS A 94 9.01 -1.45 2.81
N SER A 95 10.05 -1.08 2.05
CA SER A 95 10.40 -1.78 0.82
C SER A 95 10.77 -3.23 1.15
N ASP A 96 10.20 -4.19 0.40
CA ASP A 96 10.67 -5.56 0.45
C ASP A 96 11.98 -5.64 -0.36
N THR A 97 13.10 -5.51 0.35
CA THR A 97 14.46 -5.52 -0.21
C THR A 97 14.82 -6.81 -0.95
N ALA A 98 13.96 -7.84 -0.89
CA ALA A 98 14.11 -9.07 -1.66
C ALA A 98 13.62 -8.98 -3.11
N THR A 99 12.80 -7.97 -3.47
CA THR A 99 12.15 -7.90 -4.80
C THR A 99 12.34 -6.59 -5.55
N VAL A 100 12.81 -5.53 -4.88
CA VAL A 100 13.03 -4.20 -5.47
C VAL A 100 14.47 -3.78 -5.21
N SER A 101 15.11 -3.05 -6.14
CA SER A 101 16.46 -2.53 -5.94
C SER A 101 16.54 -1.70 -4.64
N GLN A 102 17.70 -1.73 -3.98
CA GLN A 102 17.93 -1.13 -2.65
C GLN A 102 17.92 0.40 -2.65
N ASP A 103 17.37 1.03 -3.68
CA ASP A 103 17.52 2.48 -3.90
C ASP A 103 16.69 3.29 -2.90
N PHE A 104 15.56 2.76 -2.39
CA PHE A 104 14.71 3.43 -1.39
C PHE A 104 14.22 2.49 -0.29
N ASP A 105 14.27 2.97 0.96
CA ASP A 105 13.87 2.22 2.16
C ASP A 105 12.35 2.00 2.29
N SER A 106 11.53 2.74 1.51
CA SER A 106 10.06 2.69 1.59
C SER A 106 9.37 2.79 0.24
N THR A 107 8.22 2.12 0.14
CA THR A 107 7.34 2.08 -1.02
C THR A 107 6.01 2.77 -0.72
N LEU A 108 5.60 3.71 -1.58
CA LEU A 108 4.27 4.29 -1.60
C LEU A 108 3.32 3.35 -2.37
N VAL A 109 2.32 2.80 -1.69
CA VAL A 109 1.23 2.05 -2.31
C VAL A 109 0.09 3.01 -2.62
N VAL A 110 -0.14 3.24 -3.91
CA VAL A 110 -1.15 4.18 -4.40
C VAL A 110 -2.51 3.52 -4.46
N THR A 111 -3.48 4.12 -3.80
CA THR A 111 -4.88 3.64 -3.73
C THR A 111 -5.86 4.55 -4.47
N LYS A 112 -5.46 5.79 -4.77
CA LYS A 112 -6.24 6.73 -5.58
C LYS A 112 -5.34 7.79 -6.21
N VAL A 113 -5.66 8.18 -7.44
CA VAL A 113 -5.09 9.36 -8.10
C VAL A 113 -6.12 10.48 -7.98
N VAL A 114 -5.74 11.56 -7.31
CA VAL A 114 -6.56 12.76 -7.16
C VAL A 114 -6.28 13.72 -8.31
N LYS A 115 -5.00 13.89 -8.67
CA LYS A 115 -4.58 14.77 -9.76
C LYS A 115 -3.28 14.27 -10.39
N ILE A 116 -3.13 14.53 -11.68
CA ILE A 116 -1.89 14.35 -12.44
C ILE A 116 -1.76 15.51 -13.44
N SER A 117 -0.57 16.07 -13.59
CA SER A 117 -0.33 17.25 -14.42
C SER A 117 1.11 17.27 -14.95
N LYS A 118 1.27 17.67 -16.22
CA LYS A 118 2.59 17.99 -16.80
C LYS A 118 3.17 19.28 -16.23
N GLU A 119 2.29 20.22 -15.86
CA GLU A 119 2.70 21.48 -15.26
C GLU A 119 2.96 21.25 -13.77
N ILE A 120 4.22 21.47 -13.38
CA ILE A 120 4.64 21.45 -11.98
C ILE A 120 4.27 22.81 -11.38
N PRO A 121 3.40 22.84 -10.35
CA PRO A 121 2.99 24.10 -9.74
C PRO A 121 4.16 24.76 -9.00
N ASP A 122 4.19 26.09 -8.99
CA ASP A 122 5.13 26.88 -8.20
C ASP A 122 4.99 26.55 -6.70
N GLY A 123 6.11 26.36 -6.00
CA GLY A 123 6.14 26.11 -4.56
C GLY A 123 7.14 25.02 -4.16
N SER A 124 6.79 24.21 -3.17
CA SER A 124 7.71 23.21 -2.60
C SER A 124 8.07 22.08 -3.58
N CYS A 125 7.27 21.88 -4.64
CA CYS A 125 7.58 20.95 -5.72
C CYS A 125 8.52 21.53 -6.82
N SER A 126 8.79 22.83 -6.80
CA SER A 126 9.48 23.56 -7.87
C SER A 126 10.80 24.21 -7.40
N GLN A 127 11.35 23.77 -6.26
CA GLN A 127 12.59 24.31 -5.70
C GLN A 127 13.85 23.73 -6.36
#